data_AF-A0A6P0MRV4-F1
#
_entry.id   AF-A0A6P0MRV4-F1
#
_cell.length_a   1.000
_cell.length_b   1.000
_cell.length_c   1.000
_cell.angle_alpha   90.00
_cell.angle_beta   90.00
_cell.angle_gamma   90.00
#
_symmetry.space_group_name_H-M   'P 1'
#
loop_
_entity.id
_entity.type
_entity.pdbx_description
1 polymer ?
#
loop_
_entity_poly.entity_id
_entity_poly.type
_entity_poly.pdbx_seq_one_letter_code
_entity_poly.pdbx_strand_id
1 'polypeptide(L)'
;MSRQLKSPDELENTFIDERVKILLPKFEALAPYKRKQREVGVQNEDLEGWKVLATKEAALLKSHYPDDKPENEKEYGACLRQITALKKGLKLAAKTDILDHANYHPVLTIITHFGNALSYLFSEYKTRQNTRYREKVVERSTVDNRVELDLSPFLKYAHSTLSEIASGASLEDVDWRDVSCAVALATGRRMAEVHLSGEFRLTGEYELAFKGQLKGKRRKIGLKKLIDHEFTIPTLLSADLVLQGIEWLDANGKRFPRDEDPERVNRTYSKRFNGRDGIVRENWEILPEGMTYHKFRGAYFRACVVNALVDPLDYLNFARSILGDRDETTIRAYQRFEIKSGSLTKI
;
A
#
# COMPACT_ATOMS: atom_id res chain seq x y z
N MET A 1 17.29 27.07 -20.49
CA MET A 1 17.52 26.74 -19.07
C MET A 1 16.70 25.52 -18.72
N SER A 2 17.36 24.38 -18.49
CA SER A 2 16.70 23.12 -18.12
C SER A 2 15.99 23.31 -16.77
N ARG A 3 14.67 23.15 -16.71
CA ARG A 3 13.93 23.09 -15.44
C ARG A 3 14.42 21.83 -14.72
N GLN A 4 15.26 22.01 -13.70
CA GLN A 4 15.55 20.96 -12.73
C GLN A 4 14.21 20.52 -12.12
N LEU A 5 13.86 19.26 -12.34
CA LEU A 5 12.72 18.63 -11.68
C LEU A 5 13.04 18.57 -10.20
N LYS A 6 12.21 19.23 -9.38
CA LYS A 6 12.26 19.14 -7.91
C LYS A 6 12.32 17.67 -7.49
N SER A 7 13.05 17.38 -6.42
CA SER A 7 13.13 16.04 -5.86
C SER A 7 11.73 15.56 -5.44
N PRO A 8 11.44 14.25 -5.41
CA PRO A 8 10.11 13.74 -5.06
C PRO A 8 9.60 14.18 -3.69
N ASP A 9 10.51 14.52 -2.77
CA ASP A 9 10.19 15.02 -1.43
C ASP A 9 9.84 16.53 -1.43
N GLU A 10 10.11 17.24 -2.54
CA GLU A 10 9.80 18.66 -2.77
C GLU A 10 8.58 18.87 -3.70
N LEU A 11 7.89 17.78 -4.07
CA LEU A 11 6.63 17.86 -4.81
C LEU A 11 5.50 18.29 -3.85
N GLU A 12 5.42 19.58 -3.59
CA GLU A 12 4.35 20.20 -2.82
C GLU A 12 3.02 20.06 -3.57
N ASN A 13 1.98 19.61 -2.86
CA ASN A 13 0.63 19.61 -3.38
C ASN A 13 0.04 21.00 -3.18
N THR A 14 0.46 21.94 -4.05
CA THR A 14 0.16 23.37 -3.94
C THR A 14 -1.34 23.64 -3.77
N PHE A 15 -2.19 22.86 -4.45
CA PHE A 15 -3.64 22.92 -4.27
C PHE A 15 -4.02 22.71 -2.80
N ILE A 16 -3.55 21.62 -2.18
CA ILE A 16 -3.89 21.31 -0.78
C ILE A 16 -3.36 22.39 0.17
N ASP A 17 -2.14 22.86 -0.05
CA ASP A 17 -1.53 23.89 0.82
C ASP A 17 -2.32 25.20 0.76
N GLU A 18 -2.74 25.63 -0.44
CA GLU A 18 -3.62 26.78 -0.63
C GLU A 18 -4.99 26.58 0.05
N ARG A 19 -5.60 25.40 -0.12
CA ARG A 19 -6.90 25.10 0.48
C ARG A 19 -6.82 25.07 2.00
N VAL A 20 -5.75 24.53 2.59
CA VAL A 20 -5.52 24.53 4.03
C VAL A 20 -5.44 25.96 4.57
N LYS A 21 -4.67 26.83 3.91
CA LYS A 21 -4.56 28.26 4.28
C LYS A 21 -5.90 28.99 4.26
N ILE A 22 -6.80 28.62 3.35
CA ILE A 22 -8.12 29.26 3.21
C ILE A 22 -9.14 28.69 4.21
N LEU A 23 -9.15 27.37 4.42
CA LEU A 23 -10.19 26.70 5.19
C LEU A 23 -9.93 26.69 6.69
N LEU A 24 -8.66 26.56 7.12
CA LEU A 24 -8.33 26.44 8.54
C LEU A 24 -8.77 27.67 9.36
N PRO A 25 -8.52 28.93 8.91
CA PRO A 25 -9.00 30.11 9.64
C PRO A 25 -10.53 30.17 9.73
N LYS A 26 -11.24 29.72 8.68
CA LYS A 26 -12.71 29.64 8.70
C LYS A 26 -13.21 28.63 9.72
N PHE A 27 -12.53 27.49 9.86
CA PHE A 27 -12.88 26.49 10.87
C PHE A 27 -12.59 26.96 12.28
N GLU A 28 -11.50 27.70 12.48
CA GLU A 28 -11.18 28.34 13.75
C GLU A 28 -12.22 29.41 14.12
N ALA A 29 -12.64 30.26 13.17
CA ALA A 29 -13.70 31.23 13.40
C ALA A 29 -15.04 30.56 13.79
N LEU A 30 -15.35 29.37 13.25
CA LEU A 30 -16.54 28.61 13.63
C LEU A 30 -16.41 27.89 14.99
N ALA A 31 -15.18 27.66 15.47
CA ALA A 31 -14.90 26.82 16.64
C ALA A 31 -15.66 27.21 17.92
N PRO A 32 -15.89 28.50 18.24
CA PRO A 32 -16.63 28.90 19.44
C PRO A 32 -18.14 28.60 19.41
N TYR A 33 -18.73 28.45 18.22
CA TYR A 33 -20.19 28.37 18.06
C TYR A 33 -20.79 27.02 18.45
N LYS A 34 -22.11 26.92 18.56
CA LYS A 34 -22.78 25.62 18.78
C LYS A 34 -22.78 24.77 17.51
N ARG A 35 -22.92 23.45 17.66
CA ARG A 35 -22.90 22.49 16.55
C ARG A 35 -23.75 22.89 15.34
N LYS A 36 -25.01 23.31 15.55
CA LYS A 36 -25.93 23.70 14.46
C LYS A 36 -25.39 24.91 13.68
N GLN A 37 -24.84 25.90 14.39
CA GLN A 37 -24.23 27.09 13.79
C GLN A 37 -22.95 26.74 13.02
N ARG A 38 -22.10 25.87 13.56
CA ARG A 38 -20.92 25.38 12.82
C ARG A 38 -21.32 24.64 11.54
N GLU A 39 -22.46 23.95 11.56
CA GLU A 39 -22.97 23.18 10.43
C GLU A 39 -23.50 24.05 9.29
N VAL A 40 -24.37 25.00 9.61
CA VAL A 40 -25.10 25.82 8.61
C VAL A 40 -24.47 27.20 8.39
N GLY A 41 -23.72 27.71 9.36
CA GLY A 41 -23.15 29.04 9.39
C GLY A 41 -23.73 29.94 10.48
N VAL A 42 -23.13 31.12 10.62
CA VAL A 42 -23.52 32.19 11.55
C VAL A 42 -23.82 33.43 10.71
N GLN A 43 -25.09 33.66 10.38
CA GLN A 43 -25.51 34.68 9.43
C GLN A 43 -25.14 36.10 9.86
N ASN A 44 -25.19 36.39 11.16
CA ASN A 44 -24.86 37.70 11.73
C ASN A 44 -23.35 38.03 11.66
N GLU A 45 -22.49 37.05 11.38
CA GLU A 45 -21.04 37.22 11.32
C GLU A 45 -20.47 36.82 9.96
N ASP A 46 -21.34 36.59 8.96
CA ASP A 46 -20.98 36.13 7.62
C ASP A 46 -20.07 34.88 7.61
N LEU A 47 -20.24 34.01 8.62
CA LEU A 47 -19.47 32.77 8.72
C LEU A 47 -20.22 31.63 8.04
N GLU A 48 -19.61 31.07 7.00
CA GLU A 48 -20.15 29.93 6.28
C GLU A 48 -19.98 28.63 7.07
N GLY A 49 -21.05 27.85 7.24
CA GLY A 49 -20.95 26.54 7.89
C GLY A 49 -20.20 25.51 7.08
N TRP A 50 -19.72 24.45 7.72
CA TRP A 50 -18.92 23.42 7.04
C TRP A 50 -19.64 22.75 5.87
N LYS A 51 -20.99 22.70 5.87
CA LYS A 51 -21.76 22.12 4.74
C LYS A 51 -21.62 22.98 3.48
N VAL A 52 -21.76 24.30 3.63
CA VAL A 52 -21.61 25.25 2.51
C VAL A 52 -20.19 25.22 1.98
N LEU A 53 -19.21 25.25 2.88
CA LEU A 53 -17.79 25.13 2.52
C LEU A 53 -17.50 23.81 1.78
N ALA A 54 -18.08 22.68 2.20
CA ALA A 54 -17.92 21.40 1.52
C ALA A 54 -18.50 21.42 0.09
N THR A 55 -19.66 22.05 -0.11
CA THR A 55 -20.25 22.19 -1.46
C THR A 55 -19.36 23.05 -2.37
N LYS A 56 -18.85 24.18 -1.88
CA LYS A 56 -17.92 25.04 -2.61
C LYS A 56 -16.63 24.29 -2.96
N GLU A 57 -16.09 23.54 -2.01
CA GLU A 57 -14.88 22.74 -2.21
C GLU A 57 -15.10 21.63 -3.24
N ALA A 58 -16.27 20.97 -3.22
CA ALA A 58 -16.61 19.96 -4.22
C ALA A 58 -16.66 20.54 -5.64
N ALA A 59 -17.25 21.72 -5.81
CA ALA A 59 -17.28 22.41 -7.11
C ALA A 59 -15.87 22.78 -7.58
N LEU A 60 -15.04 23.32 -6.67
CA LEU A 60 -13.65 23.65 -6.97
C LEU A 60 -12.84 22.42 -7.38
N LEU A 61 -12.98 21.32 -6.64
CA LEU A 61 -12.31 20.05 -6.96
C LEU A 61 -12.70 19.53 -8.34
N LYS A 62 -14.00 19.53 -8.68
CA LYS A 62 -14.46 19.11 -10.02
C LYS A 62 -13.92 20.00 -11.13
N SER A 63 -13.79 21.31 -10.88
CA SER A 63 -13.22 22.25 -11.85
C SER A 63 -11.72 22.09 -12.02
N HIS A 64 -10.98 21.82 -10.94
CA HIS A 64 -9.52 21.73 -10.98
C HIS A 64 -9.03 20.34 -11.39
N TYR A 65 -9.83 19.31 -11.14
CA TYR A 65 -9.56 17.91 -11.49
C TYR A 65 -10.76 17.34 -12.27
N PRO A 66 -10.97 17.79 -13.52
CA PRO A 66 -12.07 17.29 -14.34
C PRO A 66 -11.92 15.79 -14.60
N ASP A 67 -13.06 15.14 -14.83
CA ASP A 67 -13.14 13.77 -15.34
C ASP A 67 -13.84 13.86 -16.69
N ASP A 68 -13.06 13.74 -17.76
CA ASP A 68 -13.51 13.98 -19.15
C ASP A 68 -14.41 12.88 -19.70
N LYS A 69 -14.70 11.85 -18.88
CA LYS A 69 -15.61 10.77 -19.23
C LYS A 69 -17.07 11.24 -19.32
N PRO A 70 -17.92 10.49 -20.04
CA PRO A 70 -19.38 10.65 -19.97
C PRO A 70 -19.89 10.63 -18.51
N GLU A 71 -20.94 11.40 -18.19
CA GLU A 71 -21.39 11.60 -16.80
C GLU A 71 -21.73 10.29 -16.06
N ASN A 72 -22.27 9.30 -16.77
CA ASN A 72 -22.54 7.95 -16.25
C ASN A 72 -21.27 7.13 -15.96
N GLU A 73 -20.12 7.51 -16.52
CA GLU A 73 -18.82 6.85 -16.36
C GLU A 73 -17.82 7.61 -15.47
N LYS A 74 -18.14 8.85 -15.10
CA LYS A 74 -17.28 9.66 -14.21
C LYS A 74 -17.10 8.98 -12.87
N GLU A 75 -15.89 9.09 -12.34
CA GLU A 75 -15.47 8.56 -11.05
C GLU A 75 -14.72 9.58 -10.18
N TYR A 76 -14.23 10.68 -10.79
CA TYR A 76 -13.50 11.75 -10.09
C TYR A 76 -12.40 11.20 -9.16
N GLY A 77 -11.65 10.21 -9.65
CA GLY A 77 -10.63 9.52 -8.85
C GLY A 77 -9.54 10.47 -8.32
N ALA A 78 -9.22 11.53 -9.07
CA ALA A 78 -8.32 12.60 -8.62
C ALA A 78 -8.93 13.39 -7.45
N CYS A 79 -10.18 13.85 -7.55
CA CYS A 79 -10.88 14.53 -6.46
C CYS A 79 -10.91 13.69 -5.18
N LEU A 80 -11.25 12.39 -5.27
CA LEU A 80 -11.28 11.49 -4.12
C LEU A 80 -9.93 11.40 -3.38
N ARG A 81 -8.81 11.41 -4.14
CA ARG A 81 -7.46 11.48 -3.55
C ARG A 81 -7.22 12.83 -2.87
N GLN A 82 -7.61 13.93 -3.50
CA GLN A 82 -7.43 15.27 -2.95
C GLN A 82 -8.27 15.52 -1.69
N ILE A 83 -9.49 14.98 -1.60
CA ILE A 83 -10.30 15.04 -0.37
C ILE A 83 -9.55 14.39 0.80
N THR A 84 -8.92 13.23 0.55
CA THR A 84 -8.13 12.52 1.57
C THR A 84 -6.89 13.33 1.95
N ALA A 85 -6.17 13.89 0.98
CA ALA A 85 -5.01 14.74 1.21
C ALA A 85 -5.39 16.00 1.99
N LEU A 86 -6.49 16.67 1.64
CA LEU A 86 -6.98 17.89 2.29
C LEU A 86 -7.32 17.63 3.75
N LYS A 87 -8.03 16.53 4.04
CA LYS A 87 -8.34 16.14 5.42
C LYS A 87 -7.07 15.86 6.24
N LYS A 88 -6.04 15.27 5.64
CA LYS A 88 -4.74 15.06 6.30
C LYS A 88 -4.01 16.38 6.53
N GLY A 89 -3.92 17.23 5.51
CA GLY A 89 -3.27 18.55 5.57
C GLY A 89 -3.90 19.46 6.62
N LEU A 90 -5.24 19.57 6.64
CA LEU A 90 -5.97 20.34 7.64
C LEU A 90 -5.70 19.86 9.07
N LYS A 91 -5.63 18.54 9.28
CA LYS A 91 -5.33 17.97 10.60
C LYS A 91 -3.88 18.16 11.02
N LEU A 92 -2.96 18.22 10.06
CA LEU A 92 -1.55 18.48 10.33
C LEU A 92 -1.37 19.95 10.72
N ALA A 93 -1.87 20.87 9.88
CA ALA A 93 -1.82 22.31 10.11
C ALA A 93 -2.57 22.71 11.40
N ALA A 94 -3.68 22.06 11.73
CA ALA A 94 -4.40 22.31 12.97
C ALA A 94 -3.54 22.12 14.24
N LYS A 95 -2.47 21.33 14.19
CA LYS A 95 -1.58 21.12 15.35
C LYS A 95 -0.62 22.29 15.59
N THR A 96 -0.31 23.05 14.54
CA THR A 96 0.77 24.05 14.54
C THR A 96 0.26 25.47 14.31
N ASP A 97 -0.86 25.62 13.60
CA ASP A 97 -1.25 26.90 12.98
C ASP A 97 -2.56 27.47 13.58
N ILE A 98 -3.19 26.78 14.55
CA ILE A 98 -4.34 27.31 15.28
C ILE A 98 -3.83 28.33 16.31
N LEU A 99 -4.43 29.53 16.30
CA LEU A 99 -4.04 30.63 17.19
C LEU A 99 -4.48 30.38 18.63
N ASP A 100 -5.70 29.88 18.81
CA ASP A 100 -6.24 29.54 20.14
C ASP A 100 -6.27 28.03 20.37
N HIS A 101 -5.39 27.56 21.26
CA HIS A 101 -5.31 26.15 21.63
C HIS A 101 -6.62 25.58 22.18
N ALA A 102 -7.50 26.39 22.79
CA ALA A 102 -8.82 25.93 23.24
C ALA A 102 -9.72 25.50 22.07
N ASN A 103 -9.50 26.05 20.87
CA ASN A 103 -10.24 25.73 19.66
C ASN A 103 -9.75 24.47 18.95
N TYR A 104 -8.62 23.88 19.35
CA TYR A 104 -8.04 22.71 18.67
C TYR A 104 -9.03 21.56 18.49
N HIS A 105 -9.67 21.09 19.57
CA HIS A 105 -10.63 19.97 19.51
C HIS A 105 -11.92 20.31 18.74
N PRO A 106 -12.54 21.49 18.95
CA PRO A 106 -13.62 21.98 18.09
C PRO A 106 -13.25 22.00 16.60
N VAL A 107 -12.07 22.52 16.22
CA VAL A 107 -11.59 22.57 14.84
C VAL A 107 -11.41 21.18 14.26
N LEU A 108 -10.81 20.24 14.99
CA LEU A 108 -10.70 18.83 14.53
C LEU A 108 -12.06 18.18 14.27
N THR A 109 -13.06 18.54 15.07
CA THR A 109 -14.45 18.07 14.89
C THR A 109 -15.05 18.66 13.62
N ILE A 110 -14.87 19.97 13.38
CA ILE A 110 -15.29 20.66 12.16
C ILE A 110 -14.62 20.04 10.92
N ILE A 111 -13.30 19.85 10.93
CA ILE A 111 -12.54 19.20 9.84
C ILE A 111 -13.10 17.81 9.54
N THR A 112 -13.49 17.06 10.58
CA THR A 112 -14.06 15.72 10.41
C THR A 112 -15.44 15.78 9.74
N HIS A 113 -16.32 16.68 10.19
CA HIS A 113 -17.65 16.85 9.59
C HIS A 113 -17.59 17.42 8.17
N PHE A 114 -16.76 18.43 7.93
CA PHE A 114 -16.45 18.96 6.61
C PHE A 114 -15.98 17.85 5.66
N GLY A 115 -14.97 17.07 6.06
CA GLY A 115 -14.44 15.99 5.24
C GLY A 115 -15.46 14.89 4.95
N ASN A 116 -16.38 14.62 5.88
CA ASN A 116 -17.47 13.66 5.68
C ASN A 116 -18.54 14.20 4.72
N ALA A 117 -18.94 15.47 4.87
CA ALA A 117 -19.88 16.13 3.95
C ALA A 117 -19.31 16.20 2.53
N LEU A 118 -18.03 16.57 2.40
CA LEU A 118 -17.32 16.58 1.13
C LEU A 118 -17.23 15.17 0.52
N SER A 119 -16.92 14.14 1.31
CA SER A 119 -16.90 12.76 0.83
C SER A 119 -18.28 12.27 0.38
N TYR A 120 -19.35 12.72 1.04
CA TYR A 120 -20.72 12.36 0.69
C TYR A 120 -21.12 12.89 -0.70
N LEU A 121 -20.68 14.10 -1.05
CA LEU A 121 -20.89 14.70 -2.39
C LEU A 121 -20.19 13.93 -3.52
N PHE A 122 -19.26 13.02 -3.20
CA PHE A 122 -18.59 12.14 -4.16
C PHE A 122 -18.94 10.65 -3.96
N SER A 123 -19.95 10.35 -3.14
CA SER A 123 -20.26 8.97 -2.74
C SER A 123 -20.68 8.09 -3.92
N GLU A 124 -21.51 8.60 -4.84
CA GLU A 124 -21.92 7.87 -6.04
C GLU A 124 -20.74 7.49 -6.94
N TYR A 125 -19.81 8.44 -7.17
CA TYR A 125 -18.62 8.21 -7.97
C TYR A 125 -17.69 7.16 -7.33
N LYS A 126 -17.56 7.20 -6.00
CA LYS A 126 -16.82 6.20 -5.24
C LYS A 126 -17.49 4.81 -5.33
N THR A 127 -18.81 4.75 -5.29
CA THR A 127 -19.57 3.51 -5.48
C THR A 127 -19.31 2.94 -6.88
N ARG A 128 -19.39 3.76 -7.94
CA ARG A 128 -19.08 3.33 -9.31
C ARG A 128 -17.65 2.80 -9.44
N GLN A 129 -16.67 3.52 -8.91
CA GLN A 129 -15.27 3.08 -8.90
C GLN A 129 -15.11 1.72 -8.19
N ASN A 130 -15.78 1.51 -7.05
CA ASN A 130 -15.74 0.25 -6.33
C ASN A 130 -16.43 -0.88 -7.10
N THR A 131 -17.58 -0.61 -7.73
CA THR A 131 -18.31 -1.58 -8.56
C THR A 131 -17.44 -2.02 -9.74
N ARG A 132 -16.89 -1.09 -10.51
CA ARG A 132 -15.99 -1.40 -11.64
C ARG A 132 -14.74 -2.15 -11.19
N TYR A 133 -14.18 -1.78 -10.03
CA TYR A 133 -13.03 -2.51 -9.47
C TYR A 133 -13.40 -3.96 -9.15
N ARG A 134 -14.56 -4.20 -8.54
CA ARG A 134 -15.05 -5.55 -8.24
C ARG A 134 -15.28 -6.34 -9.52
N GLU A 135 -15.94 -5.76 -10.52
CA GLU A 135 -16.18 -6.38 -11.83
C GLU A 135 -14.86 -6.81 -12.48
N LYS A 136 -13.84 -5.93 -12.52
CA LYS A 136 -12.51 -6.28 -13.03
C LYS A 136 -11.82 -7.40 -12.25
N VAL A 137 -12.02 -7.46 -10.93
CA VAL A 137 -11.46 -8.55 -10.11
C VAL A 137 -12.16 -9.87 -10.42
N VAL A 138 -13.48 -9.87 -10.58
CA VAL A 138 -14.25 -11.06 -10.98
C VAL A 138 -13.83 -11.51 -12.37
N GLU A 139 -13.79 -10.60 -13.34
CA GLU A 139 -13.37 -10.85 -14.72
C GLU A 139 -11.97 -11.49 -14.79
N ARG A 140 -10.98 -10.94 -14.07
CA ARG A 140 -9.62 -11.50 -14.01
C ARG A 140 -9.50 -12.85 -13.31
N SER A 141 -10.54 -13.26 -12.58
CA SER A 141 -10.54 -14.53 -11.85
C SER A 141 -11.22 -15.66 -12.65
N THR A 142 -11.83 -15.35 -13.80
CA THR A 142 -12.36 -16.37 -14.71
C THR A 142 -11.22 -17.18 -15.30
N VAL A 143 -11.49 -18.44 -15.64
CA VAL A 143 -10.48 -19.40 -16.15
C VAL A 143 -9.78 -18.84 -17.40
N ASP A 144 -10.55 -18.29 -18.34
CA ASP A 144 -10.03 -17.76 -19.61
C ASP A 144 -9.10 -16.54 -19.44
N ASN A 145 -9.17 -15.84 -18.30
CA ASN A 145 -8.36 -14.67 -18.00
C ASN A 145 -7.23 -14.97 -16.99
N ARG A 146 -7.01 -16.25 -16.65
CA ARG A 146 -5.90 -16.63 -15.78
C ARG A 146 -4.58 -16.44 -16.52
N VAL A 147 -3.58 -16.02 -15.77
CA VAL A 147 -2.25 -15.75 -16.28
C VAL A 147 -1.32 -16.87 -15.86
N GLU A 148 -0.69 -17.51 -16.86
CA GLU A 148 0.38 -18.46 -16.63
C GLU A 148 1.65 -17.75 -16.14
N LEU A 149 2.29 -18.32 -15.13
CA LEU A 149 3.52 -17.86 -14.52
C LEU A 149 4.63 -18.84 -14.85
N ASP A 150 5.66 -18.37 -15.56
CA ASP A 150 6.93 -19.08 -15.62
C ASP A 150 7.88 -18.48 -14.58
N LEU A 151 8.02 -19.13 -13.43
CA LEU A 151 8.86 -18.68 -12.33
C LEU A 151 10.33 -19.10 -12.50
N SER A 152 10.64 -20.03 -13.40
CA SER A 152 11.99 -20.60 -13.58
C SER A 152 13.09 -19.54 -13.76
N PRO A 153 12.98 -18.58 -14.69
CA PRO A 153 14.05 -17.58 -14.86
C PRO A 153 14.20 -16.69 -13.63
N PHE A 154 13.09 -16.36 -12.96
CA PHE A 154 13.09 -15.47 -11.80
C PHE A 154 13.59 -16.15 -10.53
N LEU A 155 13.30 -17.43 -10.33
CA LEU A 155 13.88 -18.20 -9.22
C LEU A 155 15.38 -18.42 -9.42
N LYS A 156 15.83 -18.68 -10.65
CA LYS A 156 17.27 -18.76 -10.97
C LYS A 156 17.96 -17.42 -10.72
N TYR A 157 17.35 -16.31 -11.15
CA TYR A 157 17.88 -14.97 -10.91
C TYR A 157 17.93 -14.65 -9.41
N ALA A 158 16.85 -14.95 -8.68
CA ALA A 158 16.78 -14.80 -7.23
C ALA A 158 17.87 -15.63 -6.53
N HIS A 159 18.05 -16.88 -6.93
CA HIS A 159 19.08 -17.76 -6.39
C HIS A 159 20.49 -17.19 -6.66
N SER A 160 20.79 -16.75 -7.89
CA SER A 160 22.09 -16.13 -8.23
C SER A 160 22.36 -14.91 -7.37
N THR A 161 21.39 -13.99 -7.31
CA THR A 161 21.46 -12.76 -6.52
C THR A 161 21.75 -13.06 -5.04
N LEU A 162 21.03 -14.01 -4.44
CA LEU A 162 21.23 -14.36 -3.03
C LEU A 162 22.52 -15.17 -2.80
N SER A 163 23.00 -15.91 -3.79
CA SER A 163 24.27 -16.64 -3.69
C SER A 163 25.47 -15.70 -3.79
N GLU A 164 25.38 -14.64 -4.60
CA GLU A 164 26.42 -13.63 -4.75
C GLU A 164 26.63 -12.86 -3.44
N ILE A 165 25.54 -12.42 -2.80
CA ILE A 165 25.65 -11.78 -1.47
C ILE A 165 26.18 -12.74 -0.41
N ALA A 166 25.79 -14.02 -0.46
CA ALA A 166 26.29 -15.04 0.46
C ALA A 166 27.79 -15.30 0.27
N SER A 167 28.30 -15.02 -0.93
CA SER A 167 29.71 -15.09 -1.28
C SER A 167 30.48 -13.80 -0.97
N GLY A 168 29.82 -12.79 -0.37
CA GLY A 168 30.43 -11.54 0.09
C GLY A 168 30.25 -10.33 -0.83
N ALA A 169 29.33 -10.38 -1.80
CA ALA A 169 29.06 -9.24 -2.68
C ALA A 169 28.59 -7.98 -1.93
N SER A 170 29.07 -6.82 -2.38
CA SER A 170 28.76 -5.51 -1.82
C SER A 170 27.62 -4.80 -2.57
N LEU A 171 27.26 -3.58 -2.14
CA LEU A 171 26.30 -2.73 -2.86
C LEU A 171 26.77 -2.29 -4.26
N GLU A 172 28.07 -2.38 -4.54
CA GLU A 172 28.63 -2.07 -5.86
C GLU A 172 28.45 -3.23 -6.84
N ASP A 173 28.40 -4.46 -6.31
CA ASP A 173 28.29 -5.70 -7.09
C ASP A 173 26.83 -6.08 -7.34
N VAL A 174 25.96 -5.88 -6.35
CA VAL A 174 24.55 -6.32 -6.39
C VAL A 174 23.61 -5.18 -6.03
N ASP A 175 22.60 -4.96 -6.87
CA ASP A 175 21.54 -4.01 -6.57
C ASP A 175 20.67 -4.51 -5.42
N TRP A 176 20.62 -3.75 -4.33
CA TRP A 176 19.79 -4.07 -3.17
C TRP A 176 18.30 -4.26 -3.50
N ARG A 177 17.82 -3.64 -4.59
CA ARG A 177 16.45 -3.79 -5.05
C ARG A 177 16.20 -5.22 -5.57
N ASP A 178 17.18 -5.83 -6.23
CA ASP A 178 17.11 -7.22 -6.67
C ASP A 178 17.13 -8.18 -5.47
N VAL A 179 17.97 -7.94 -4.47
CA VAL A 179 17.97 -8.71 -3.20
C VAL A 179 16.59 -8.66 -2.55
N SER A 180 15.97 -7.48 -2.49
CA SER A 180 14.62 -7.31 -1.94
C SER A 180 13.55 -8.05 -2.74
N CYS A 181 13.61 -8.01 -4.07
CA CYS A 181 12.68 -8.74 -4.93
C CYS A 181 12.87 -10.26 -4.80
N ALA A 182 14.11 -10.75 -4.71
CA ALA A 182 14.43 -12.15 -4.48
C ALA A 182 13.84 -12.64 -3.16
N VAL A 183 14.05 -11.91 -2.06
CA VAL A 183 13.47 -12.23 -0.74
C VAL A 183 11.94 -12.19 -0.77
N ALA A 184 11.34 -11.21 -1.45
CA ALA A 184 9.88 -11.10 -1.55
C ALA A 184 9.28 -12.25 -2.37
N LEU A 185 9.93 -12.68 -3.46
CA LEU A 185 9.51 -13.84 -4.23
C LEU A 185 9.69 -15.13 -3.42
N ALA A 186 10.78 -15.27 -2.68
CA ALA A 186 11.08 -16.48 -1.91
C ALA A 186 10.17 -16.68 -0.69
N THR A 187 9.62 -15.61 -0.10
CA THR A 187 8.85 -15.66 1.18
C THR A 187 7.40 -15.17 1.07
N GLY A 188 7.06 -14.51 -0.04
CA GLY A 188 5.80 -13.81 -0.25
C GLY A 188 5.52 -12.69 0.75
N ARG A 189 6.51 -12.22 1.52
CA ARG A 189 6.31 -11.13 2.48
C ARG A 189 6.08 -9.79 1.77
N ARG A 190 5.33 -8.91 2.41
CA ARG A 190 5.04 -7.57 1.91
C ARG A 190 6.31 -6.71 1.97
N MET A 191 6.41 -5.69 1.13
CA MET A 191 7.55 -4.76 1.12
C MET A 191 7.88 -4.20 2.51
N ALA A 192 6.85 -3.78 3.27
CA ALA A 192 7.04 -3.28 4.64
C ALA A 192 7.35 -4.37 5.67
N GLU A 193 7.10 -5.64 5.38
CA GLU A 193 7.56 -6.75 6.22
C GLU A 193 9.04 -7.05 5.94
N VAL A 194 9.46 -7.03 4.67
CA VAL A 194 10.88 -7.19 4.28
C VAL A 194 11.72 -6.04 4.83
N HIS A 195 11.30 -4.78 4.61
CA HIS A 195 12.10 -3.59 4.90
C HIS A 195 11.86 -2.95 6.28
N LEU A 196 11.01 -3.52 7.14
CA LEU A 196 10.73 -2.90 8.45
C LEU A 196 10.34 -3.95 9.50
N SER A 197 9.16 -4.56 9.42
CA SER A 197 8.62 -5.29 10.58
C SER A 197 9.08 -6.74 10.72
N GLY A 198 9.56 -7.37 9.65
CA GLY A 198 9.79 -8.81 9.59
C GLY A 198 10.93 -9.29 10.48
N GLU A 199 10.69 -10.37 11.20
CA GLU A 199 11.73 -11.13 11.88
C GLU A 199 11.72 -12.54 11.33
N PHE A 200 12.89 -13.03 10.94
CA PHE A 200 13.05 -14.33 10.31
C PHE A 200 14.04 -15.15 11.13
N ARG A 201 13.73 -16.43 11.31
CA ARG A 201 14.62 -17.38 11.98
C ARG A 201 14.57 -18.70 11.25
N LEU A 202 15.73 -19.30 11.04
CA LEU A 202 15.85 -20.61 10.40
C LEU A 202 15.12 -21.68 11.23
N THR A 203 14.25 -22.44 10.57
CA THR A 203 13.58 -23.61 11.18
C THR A 203 13.77 -24.89 10.38
N GLY A 204 14.15 -24.79 9.11
CA GLY A 204 14.50 -25.91 8.24
C GLY A 204 15.18 -25.43 6.96
N GLU A 205 15.53 -26.35 6.07
CA GLU A 205 16.24 -26.05 4.81
C GLU A 205 15.44 -25.11 3.90
N TYR A 206 14.10 -25.27 3.86
CA TYR A 206 13.17 -24.45 3.09
C TYR A 206 12.06 -23.87 3.95
N GLU A 207 12.34 -23.61 5.24
CA GLU A 207 11.35 -23.12 6.18
C GLU A 207 11.95 -22.05 7.11
N LEU A 208 11.18 -20.98 7.30
CA LEU A 208 11.49 -19.90 8.23
C LEU A 208 10.36 -19.71 9.23
N ALA A 209 10.70 -19.45 10.48
CA ALA A 209 9.81 -18.79 11.42
C ALA A 209 9.77 -17.28 11.12
N PHE A 210 8.56 -16.72 10.99
CA PHE A 210 8.29 -15.32 10.65
C PHE A 210 7.44 -14.63 11.72
N LYS A 211 7.90 -13.47 12.20
CA LYS A 211 7.10 -12.49 12.98
C LYS A 211 7.04 -11.15 12.26
N GLY A 212 6.16 -10.25 12.71
CA GLY A 212 6.07 -8.91 12.14
C GLY A 212 4.96 -8.73 11.10
N GLN A 213 3.95 -9.62 11.09
CA GLN A 213 2.84 -9.57 10.13
C GLN A 213 2.07 -8.23 10.20
N LEU A 214 1.97 -7.55 9.05
CA LEU A 214 1.25 -6.28 8.92
C LEU A 214 -0.21 -6.47 8.49
N LYS A 215 -0.94 -5.34 8.33
CA LYS A 215 -2.37 -5.28 7.98
C LYS A 215 -3.26 -6.11 8.91
N GLY A 216 -3.12 -5.89 10.21
CA GLY A 216 -3.98 -6.50 11.22
C GLY A 216 -3.91 -5.78 12.55
N LYS A 217 -3.82 -4.44 12.55
CA LYS A 217 -3.51 -3.60 13.73
C LYS A 217 -4.38 -3.89 14.97
N ARG A 218 -5.57 -4.48 14.80
CA ARG A 218 -6.48 -4.90 15.89
C ARG A 218 -6.65 -6.41 16.04
N ARG A 219 -6.05 -7.20 15.14
CA ARG A 219 -6.17 -8.66 15.13
C ARG A 219 -5.25 -9.26 16.18
N LYS A 220 -5.77 -10.24 16.89
CA LYS A 220 -5.04 -11.10 17.83
C LYS A 220 -5.19 -12.55 17.39
N ILE A 221 -4.16 -13.35 17.66
CA ILE A 221 -4.22 -14.82 17.55
C ILE A 221 -4.02 -15.33 18.97
N GLY A 222 -5.10 -15.85 19.56
CA GLY A 222 -5.17 -16.07 21.01
C GLY A 222 -5.00 -14.75 21.76
N LEU A 223 -4.05 -14.71 22.70
CA LEU A 223 -3.76 -13.53 23.52
C LEU A 223 -2.74 -12.57 22.88
N LYS A 224 -2.01 -13.01 21.85
CA LYS A 224 -0.93 -12.23 21.22
C LYS A 224 -1.47 -11.34 20.11
N LYS A 225 -0.90 -10.14 19.95
CA LYS A 225 -1.17 -9.32 18.76
C LYS A 225 -0.61 -10.04 17.53
N LEU A 226 -1.23 -9.82 16.37
CA LEU A 226 -0.80 -10.47 15.13
C LEU A 226 0.68 -10.24 14.78
N ILE A 227 1.19 -9.03 15.08
CA ILE A 227 2.59 -8.67 14.82
C ILE A 227 3.57 -9.51 15.64
N ASP A 228 3.16 -9.96 16.83
CA ASP A 228 3.97 -10.76 17.76
C ASP A 228 3.77 -12.27 17.57
N HIS A 229 2.87 -12.68 16.66
CA HIS A 229 2.61 -14.09 16.40
C HIS A 229 3.65 -14.63 15.40
N GLU A 230 4.22 -15.79 15.74
CA GLU A 230 5.18 -16.50 14.91
C GLU A 230 4.43 -17.44 13.95
N PHE A 231 4.76 -17.36 12.66
CA PHE A 231 4.27 -18.26 11.62
C PHE A 231 5.44 -19.07 11.09
N THR A 232 5.27 -20.38 10.90
CA THR A 232 6.19 -21.14 10.04
C THR A 232 5.77 -20.92 8.59
N ILE A 233 6.69 -20.44 7.76
CA ILE A 233 6.46 -20.20 6.34
C ILE A 233 7.46 -21.02 5.51
N PRO A 234 7.02 -21.64 4.40
CA PRO A 234 7.94 -22.23 3.45
C PRO A 234 8.71 -21.15 2.69
N THR A 235 9.84 -21.52 2.10
CA THR A 235 10.60 -20.66 1.19
C THR A 235 10.77 -21.34 -0.18
N LEU A 236 10.83 -20.53 -1.24
CA LEU A 236 11.07 -21.05 -2.60
C LEU A 236 12.55 -21.23 -2.93
N LEU A 237 13.43 -20.72 -2.08
CA LEU A 237 14.88 -20.87 -2.12
C LEU A 237 15.35 -21.37 -0.74
N SER A 238 16.59 -21.85 -0.64
CA SER A 238 17.19 -22.21 0.66
C SER A 238 16.96 -21.10 1.69
N ALA A 239 16.40 -21.48 2.84
CA ALA A 239 16.04 -20.56 3.90
C ALA A 239 17.24 -19.80 4.46
N ASP A 240 18.43 -20.41 4.39
CA ASP A 240 19.69 -19.79 4.75
C ASP A 240 20.04 -18.61 3.83
N LEU A 241 19.98 -18.79 2.51
CA LEU A 241 20.18 -17.72 1.52
C LEU A 241 19.19 -16.56 1.71
N VAL A 242 17.93 -16.89 2.01
CA VAL A 242 16.89 -15.88 2.26
C VAL A 242 17.20 -15.07 3.53
N LEU A 243 17.67 -15.75 4.59
CA LEU A 243 18.04 -15.09 5.84
C LEU A 243 19.23 -14.15 5.63
N GLN A 244 20.27 -14.62 4.93
CA GLN A 244 21.43 -13.80 4.54
C GLN A 244 21.01 -12.58 3.71
N GLY A 245 20.04 -12.72 2.80
CA GLY A 245 19.45 -11.60 2.07
C GLY A 245 18.79 -10.55 2.95
N ILE A 246 18.05 -10.97 3.97
CA ILE A 246 17.44 -10.06 4.95
C ILE A 246 18.51 -9.34 5.77
N GLU A 247 19.54 -10.05 6.23
CA GLU A 247 20.64 -9.51 7.03
C GLU A 247 21.48 -8.53 6.22
N TRP A 248 21.78 -8.86 4.96
CA TRP A 248 22.50 -7.98 4.04
C TRP A 248 21.73 -6.68 3.77
N LEU A 249 20.40 -6.75 3.59
CA LEU A 249 19.56 -5.55 3.45
C LEU A 249 19.61 -4.68 4.72
N ASP A 250 19.67 -5.29 5.89
CA ASP A 250 19.77 -4.58 7.18
C ASP A 250 21.13 -3.87 7.30
N ALA A 251 22.21 -4.62 7.09
CA ALA A 251 23.59 -4.13 7.16
C ALA A 251 23.86 -2.96 6.20
N ASN A 252 23.16 -2.93 5.06
CA ASN A 252 23.28 -1.88 4.04
C ASN A 252 22.26 -0.74 4.19
N GLY A 253 21.60 -0.64 5.35
CA GLY A 253 20.68 0.45 5.68
C GLY A 253 19.42 0.46 4.80
N LYS A 254 19.03 -0.70 4.25
CA LYS A 254 17.82 -0.83 3.42
C LYS A 254 16.61 -1.28 4.23
N ARG A 255 16.76 -1.51 5.52
CA ARG A 255 15.65 -1.75 6.46
C ARG A 255 15.54 -0.59 7.45
N PHE A 256 14.32 -0.25 7.81
CA PHE A 256 14.03 0.78 8.81
C PHE A 256 13.89 0.16 10.20
N PRO A 257 14.10 0.94 11.27
CA PRO A 257 13.74 0.55 12.63
C PRO A 257 12.30 0.05 12.74
N ARG A 258 12.05 -0.94 13.60
CA ARG A 258 10.74 -1.63 13.67
C ARG A 258 9.62 -0.79 14.25
N ASP A 259 9.95 0.26 14.97
CA ASP A 259 9.03 1.22 15.59
C ASP A 259 8.60 2.36 14.63
N GLU A 260 9.18 2.42 13.44
CA GLU A 260 8.82 3.39 12.39
C GLU A 260 7.44 3.13 11.77
N ASP A 261 6.90 4.16 11.11
CA ASP A 261 5.64 4.08 10.39
C ASP A 261 5.78 3.19 9.12
N PRO A 262 5.00 2.10 8.97
CA PRO A 262 5.03 1.27 7.76
C PRO A 262 4.69 2.05 6.47
N GLU A 263 4.01 3.19 6.54
CA GLU A 263 3.80 4.03 5.34
C GLU A 263 5.11 4.64 4.83
N ARG A 264 6.13 4.83 5.68
CA ARG A 264 7.46 5.33 5.29
C ARG A 264 8.14 4.43 4.28
N VAL A 265 8.04 3.10 4.44
CA VAL A 265 8.56 2.13 3.46
C VAL A 265 7.95 2.38 2.09
N ASN A 266 6.63 2.53 2.02
CA ASN A 266 5.94 2.77 0.75
C ASN A 266 6.33 4.12 0.12
N ARG A 267 6.44 5.19 0.92
CA ARG A 267 6.89 6.50 0.41
C ARG A 267 8.31 6.42 -0.16
N THR A 268 9.22 5.73 0.54
CA THR A 268 10.65 5.68 0.16
C THR A 268 10.89 4.77 -1.03
N TYR A 269 10.28 3.59 -1.05
CA TYR A 269 10.68 2.52 -1.98
C TYR A 269 9.65 2.21 -3.07
N SER A 270 8.37 2.55 -2.91
CA SER A 270 7.35 2.15 -3.89
C SER A 270 7.66 2.65 -5.30
N LYS A 271 8.16 3.88 -5.45
CA LYS A 271 8.56 4.43 -6.76
C LYS A 271 9.82 3.75 -7.32
N ARG A 272 10.79 3.37 -6.46
CA ARG A 272 12.02 2.69 -6.87
C ARG A 272 11.77 1.26 -7.34
N PHE A 273 10.74 0.61 -6.82
CA PHE A 273 10.33 -0.73 -7.24
C PHE A 273 9.32 -0.70 -8.41
N ASN A 274 8.27 0.11 -8.31
CA ASN A 274 7.11 0.04 -9.22
C ASN A 274 7.04 1.19 -10.24
N GLY A 275 7.97 2.15 -10.17
CA GLY A 275 8.03 3.30 -11.08
C GLY A 275 8.29 2.88 -12.52
N ARG A 276 8.35 3.87 -13.42
CA ARG A 276 8.65 3.63 -14.84
C ARG A 276 9.99 2.91 -15.02
N ASP A 277 10.99 3.39 -14.30
CA ASP A 277 12.38 2.87 -14.27
C ASP A 277 12.61 2.10 -12.95
N GLY A 278 11.58 1.36 -12.54
CA GLY A 278 11.61 0.57 -11.31
C GLY A 278 12.11 -0.84 -11.58
N ILE A 279 12.94 -1.39 -10.68
CA ILE A 279 13.61 -2.69 -10.89
C ILE A 279 12.62 -3.82 -11.23
N VAL A 280 11.38 -3.72 -10.73
CA VAL A 280 10.38 -4.78 -10.90
C VAL A 280 9.95 -4.90 -12.37
N ARG A 281 9.94 -3.78 -13.09
CA ARG A 281 9.63 -3.77 -14.53
C ARG A 281 10.85 -4.10 -15.38
N GLU A 282 12.04 -3.73 -14.91
CA GLU A 282 13.29 -3.95 -15.64
C GLU A 282 13.70 -5.43 -15.62
N ASN A 283 13.73 -6.04 -14.43
CA ASN A 283 14.36 -7.34 -14.21
C ASN A 283 13.39 -8.43 -13.73
N TRP A 284 12.19 -8.06 -13.27
CA TRP A 284 11.26 -8.99 -12.60
C TRP A 284 9.87 -9.03 -13.24
N GLU A 285 9.78 -8.88 -14.57
CA GLU A 285 8.50 -8.91 -15.27
C GLU A 285 7.93 -10.34 -15.41
N ILE A 286 7.56 -10.95 -14.28
CA ILE A 286 6.93 -12.28 -14.23
C ILE A 286 5.57 -12.29 -14.95
N LEU A 287 4.90 -11.13 -14.98
CA LEU A 287 3.53 -11.00 -15.47
C LEU A 287 3.48 -10.16 -16.75
N PRO A 288 2.83 -10.66 -17.82
CA PRO A 288 2.70 -9.94 -19.10
C PRO A 288 1.97 -8.60 -18.96
N GLU A 289 1.01 -8.50 -18.04
CA GLU A 289 0.23 -7.28 -17.79
C GLU A 289 0.95 -6.26 -16.87
N GLY A 290 2.27 -6.40 -16.74
CA GLY A 290 3.12 -5.58 -15.89
C GLY A 290 3.21 -6.08 -14.45
N MET A 291 4.43 -6.08 -13.91
CA MET A 291 4.70 -6.49 -12.54
C MET A 291 4.73 -5.30 -11.57
N THR A 292 4.35 -5.56 -10.32
CA THR A 292 4.56 -4.64 -9.19
C THR A 292 4.94 -5.48 -7.97
N TYR A 293 5.68 -4.91 -7.03
CA TYR A 293 6.29 -5.64 -5.92
C TYR A 293 5.28 -6.49 -5.12
N HIS A 294 4.06 -6.01 -4.88
CA HIS A 294 3.06 -6.76 -4.12
C HIS A 294 2.59 -8.05 -4.82
N LYS A 295 2.83 -8.20 -6.13
CA LYS A 295 2.45 -9.38 -6.91
C LYS A 295 3.42 -10.55 -6.70
N PHE A 296 4.63 -10.33 -6.19
CA PHE A 296 5.54 -11.42 -5.77
C PHE A 296 4.85 -12.35 -4.76
N ARG A 297 4.02 -11.79 -3.86
CA ARG A 297 3.24 -12.58 -2.91
C ARG A 297 2.26 -13.54 -3.57
N GLY A 298 1.68 -13.17 -4.71
CA GLY A 298 0.80 -14.04 -5.48
C GLY A 298 1.58 -15.15 -6.17
N ALA A 299 2.70 -14.81 -6.81
CA ALA A 299 3.60 -15.78 -7.44
C ALA A 299 4.14 -16.81 -6.41
N TYR A 300 4.65 -16.30 -5.28
CA TYR A 300 5.04 -17.10 -4.12
C TYR A 300 3.95 -18.06 -3.69
N PHE A 301 2.74 -17.54 -3.48
CA PHE A 301 1.64 -18.33 -2.97
C PHE A 301 1.28 -19.48 -3.90
N ARG A 302 1.26 -19.24 -5.22
CA ARG A 302 0.98 -20.29 -6.20
C ARG A 302 2.07 -21.35 -6.27
N ALA A 303 3.34 -20.95 -6.19
CA ALA A 303 4.44 -21.90 -6.09
C ALA A 303 4.31 -22.79 -4.84
N CYS A 304 3.96 -22.22 -3.69
CA CYS A 304 3.73 -22.98 -2.47
C CYS A 304 2.56 -23.96 -2.58
N VAL A 305 1.45 -23.57 -3.23
CA VAL A 305 0.30 -24.48 -3.45
C VAL A 305 0.73 -25.69 -4.27
N VAL A 306 1.50 -25.48 -5.34
CA VAL A 306 2.05 -26.56 -6.18
C VAL A 306 3.01 -27.44 -5.37
N ASN A 307 3.95 -26.84 -4.64
CA ASN A 307 4.95 -27.58 -3.86
C ASN A 307 4.34 -28.41 -2.72
N ALA A 308 3.26 -27.93 -2.11
CA ALA A 308 2.58 -28.60 -1.01
C ALA A 308 1.49 -29.58 -1.49
N LEU A 309 1.30 -29.74 -2.81
CA LEU A 309 0.24 -30.56 -3.42
C LEU A 309 -1.16 -30.23 -2.87
N VAL A 310 -1.38 -28.96 -2.54
CA VAL A 310 -2.67 -28.47 -2.04
C VAL A 310 -3.61 -28.30 -3.22
N ASP A 311 -4.89 -28.66 -3.03
CA ASP A 311 -5.92 -28.45 -4.03
C ASP A 311 -5.93 -26.97 -4.48
N PRO A 312 -5.72 -26.68 -5.77
CA PRO A 312 -5.76 -25.33 -6.32
C PRO A 312 -7.09 -24.59 -6.15
N LEU A 313 -8.16 -25.28 -5.71
CA LEU A 313 -9.48 -24.74 -5.42
C LEU A 313 -9.81 -24.70 -3.91
N ASP A 314 -9.12 -25.49 -3.07
CA ASP A 314 -9.30 -25.51 -1.60
C ASP A 314 -8.00 -25.19 -0.84
N TYR A 315 -7.43 -24.03 -1.14
CA TYR A 315 -6.17 -23.57 -0.56
C TYR A 315 -6.35 -22.54 0.56
N LEU A 316 -7.57 -22.19 0.97
CA LEU A 316 -7.80 -21.05 1.88
C LEU A 316 -7.14 -21.23 3.24
N ASN A 317 -7.24 -22.44 3.83
CA ASN A 317 -6.62 -22.73 5.11
C ASN A 317 -5.09 -22.72 5.01
N PHE A 318 -4.55 -23.26 3.92
CA PHE A 318 -3.12 -23.20 3.62
C PHE A 318 -2.63 -21.76 3.40
N ALA A 319 -3.37 -20.95 2.65
CA ALA A 319 -3.06 -19.53 2.46
C ALA A 319 -3.05 -18.79 3.80
N ARG A 320 -4.02 -19.05 4.68
CA ARG A 320 -4.07 -18.43 6.01
C ARG A 320 -2.85 -18.77 6.86
N SER A 321 -2.34 -20.00 6.81
CA SER A 321 -1.17 -20.41 7.60
C SER A 321 0.11 -19.75 7.11
N ILE A 322 0.36 -19.72 5.79
CA ILE A 322 1.63 -19.20 5.26
C ILE A 322 1.59 -17.68 5.02
N LEU A 323 0.44 -17.09 4.71
CA LEU A 323 0.32 -15.65 4.45
C LEU A 323 0.01 -14.86 5.73
N GLY A 324 -0.49 -15.50 6.79
CA GLY A 324 -0.96 -14.80 8.00
C GLY A 324 -2.09 -13.80 7.69
N ASP A 325 -2.83 -14.02 6.60
CA ASP A 325 -3.96 -13.21 6.18
C ASP A 325 -5.27 -13.98 6.33
N ARG A 326 -6.35 -13.27 6.66
CA ARG A 326 -7.71 -13.82 6.75
C ARG A 326 -8.67 -13.12 5.80
N ASP A 327 -8.19 -12.14 5.04
CA ASP A 327 -8.97 -11.52 3.97
C ASP A 327 -9.08 -12.50 2.79
N GLU A 328 -10.19 -13.25 2.78
CA GLU A 328 -10.47 -14.20 1.72
C GLU A 328 -10.56 -13.55 0.34
N THR A 329 -11.03 -12.31 0.24
CA THR A 329 -11.11 -11.62 -1.05
C THR A 329 -9.71 -11.36 -1.60
N THR A 330 -8.78 -10.94 -0.74
CA THR A 330 -7.37 -10.78 -1.14
C THR A 330 -6.73 -12.11 -1.50
N ILE A 331 -6.98 -13.17 -0.73
CA ILE A 331 -6.43 -14.51 -0.99
C ILE A 331 -6.97 -15.08 -2.31
N ARG A 332 -8.28 -14.97 -2.54
CA ARG A 332 -8.94 -15.41 -3.79
C ARG A 332 -8.47 -14.61 -5.00
N ALA A 333 -8.02 -13.37 -4.84
CA ALA A 333 -7.42 -12.63 -5.95
C ALA A 333 -6.16 -13.32 -6.52
N TYR A 334 -5.52 -14.25 -5.80
CA TYR A 334 -4.41 -15.06 -6.31
C TYR A 334 -4.85 -16.26 -7.17
N GLN A 335 -6.14 -16.61 -7.25
CA GLN A 335 -6.67 -17.62 -8.20
C GLN A 335 -6.41 -17.26 -9.66
N ARG A 336 -6.21 -15.97 -9.95
CA ARG A 336 -5.92 -15.48 -11.30
C ARG A 336 -4.59 -15.99 -11.89
N PHE A 337 -3.76 -16.65 -11.09
CA PHE A 337 -2.42 -17.06 -11.47
C PHE A 337 -2.31 -18.58 -11.52
N GLU A 338 -1.72 -19.11 -12.58
CA GLU A 338 -1.43 -20.54 -12.74
C GLU A 338 0.05 -20.74 -12.99
N ILE A 339 0.65 -21.77 -12.42
CA ILE A 339 2.06 -22.07 -12.70
C ILE A 339 2.11 -22.78 -14.05
N LYS A 340 2.91 -22.25 -14.98
CA LYS A 340 3.15 -22.88 -16.28
C LYS A 340 3.72 -24.27 -16.08
N SER A 341 3.20 -25.26 -16.80
CA SER A 341 3.67 -26.65 -16.70
C SER A 341 5.19 -26.73 -16.95
N GLY A 342 5.90 -27.47 -16.10
CA GLY A 342 7.35 -27.61 -16.14
C GLY A 342 8.15 -26.43 -15.58
N SER A 343 7.49 -25.36 -15.12
CA SER A 343 8.17 -24.24 -14.46
C SER A 343 8.70 -24.65 -13.09
N LEU A 344 9.90 -24.18 -12.73
CA LEU A 344 10.44 -24.38 -11.39
C LEU A 344 9.60 -23.60 -10.38
N THR A 345 9.25 -24.25 -9.28
CA THR A 345 8.51 -23.65 -8.15
C THR A 345 9.33 -23.58 -6.87
N LYS A 346 10.53 -24.16 -6.88
CA LYS A 346 11.50 -24.14 -5.77
C LYS A 346 12.89 -24.46 -6.34
N ILE A 347 13.94 -23.83 -5.81
CA ILE A 347 15.35 -24.16 -6.10
C ILE A 347 16.07 -24.43 -4.80
#